data_AF-A0AAW5U892-F1
#
_entry.id   AF-A0AAW5U892-F1
#
_cell.length_a   1.000
_cell.length_b   1.000
_cell.length_c   1.000
_cell.angle_alpha   90.00
_cell.angle_beta   90.00
_cell.angle_gamma   90.00
#
_symmetry.space_group_name_H-M   'P 1'
#
loop_
_entity.id
_entity.type
_entity.pdbx_description
1 polymer ?
#
loop_
_entity_poly.entity_id
_entity_poly.type
_entity_poly.pdbx_seq_one_letter_code
_entity_poly.pdbx_strand_id
1 'polypeptide(L)'
;MITKQELLDKIEQANSNDEYLRIVRKYIIHGIPYVFKDNPNLYYDFREQIATHWHVGFQEVLILGSGKLGYSYHKNSVFSDESDIDVAIINQSLFESFYLEIRNFQYRLESGLETLTSHEKKEYNRFLSYMIKGWMRPDILPAKITGKLSKDEWFSYFKSISYNNNLAGNYKVSAGLFKNFDYMEYYYTNSIKKFK
;
A
#
# COMPACT_ATOMS: atom_id res chain seq x y z
N MET A 1 9.04 -16.45 -11.73
CA MET A 1 7.88 -15.59 -11.40
C MET A 1 6.77 -15.92 -12.37
N ILE A 2 5.50 -15.80 -11.96
CA ILE A 2 4.36 -16.03 -12.85
C ILE A 2 4.32 -14.94 -13.94
N THR A 3 3.96 -15.29 -15.17
CA THR A 3 3.74 -14.31 -16.24
C THR A 3 2.35 -13.67 -16.14
N LYS A 4 2.15 -12.55 -16.85
CA LYS A 4 0.84 -11.88 -16.88
C LYS A 4 -0.26 -12.79 -17.41
N GLN A 5 -0.01 -13.50 -18.50
CA GLN A 5 -1.02 -14.39 -19.10
C GLN A 5 -1.37 -15.53 -18.13
N GLU A 6 -0.37 -16.20 -17.56
CA GLU A 6 -0.63 -17.28 -16.59
C GLU A 6 -1.39 -16.80 -15.35
N LEU A 7 -1.17 -15.56 -14.90
CA LEU A 7 -1.93 -14.98 -13.79
C LEU A 7 -3.40 -14.77 -14.19
N LEU A 8 -3.64 -14.23 -15.39
CA LEU A 8 -5.00 -14.00 -15.90
C LEU A 8 -5.74 -15.32 -16.12
N ASP A 9 -5.09 -16.31 -16.73
CA ASP A 9 -5.68 -17.64 -16.94
C ASP A 9 -6.12 -18.28 -15.61
N LYS A 10 -5.30 -18.12 -14.55
CA LYS A 10 -5.67 -18.60 -13.20
C LYS A 10 -6.84 -17.84 -12.61
N ILE A 11 -6.92 -16.52 -12.84
CA ILE A 11 -8.04 -15.69 -12.36
C ILE A 11 -9.34 -16.08 -13.07
N GLU A 12 -9.29 -16.35 -14.37
CA GLU A 12 -10.42 -16.79 -15.19
C GLU A 12 -10.93 -18.15 -14.73
N GLN A 13 -10.02 -19.09 -14.44
CA GLN A 13 -10.34 -20.44 -13.98
C GLN A 13 -10.88 -20.48 -12.53
N ALA A 14 -10.60 -19.47 -11.70
CA ALA A 14 -11.06 -19.42 -10.32
C ALA A 14 -12.58 -19.18 -10.24
N ASN A 15 -13.27 -19.95 -9.40
CA ASN A 15 -14.73 -19.94 -9.29
C ASN A 15 -15.22 -19.72 -7.84
N SER A 16 -14.30 -19.60 -6.88
CA SER A 16 -14.62 -19.38 -5.46
C SER A 16 -13.73 -18.31 -4.83
N ASN A 17 -14.20 -17.70 -3.74
CA ASN A 17 -13.40 -16.72 -2.98
C ASN A 17 -12.08 -17.30 -2.48
N ASP A 18 -12.06 -18.57 -2.09
CA ASP A 18 -10.86 -19.25 -1.58
C ASP A 18 -9.82 -19.45 -2.69
N GLU A 19 -10.24 -19.73 -3.92
CA GLU A 19 -9.33 -19.83 -5.07
C GLU A 19 -8.70 -18.48 -5.41
N TYR A 20 -9.50 -17.40 -5.44
CA TYR A 20 -8.96 -16.05 -5.62
C TYR A 20 -7.98 -15.67 -4.51
N LEU A 21 -8.32 -15.98 -3.26
CA LEU A 21 -7.45 -15.71 -2.12
C LEU A 21 -6.13 -16.49 -2.24
N ARG A 22 -6.17 -17.75 -2.69
CA ARG A 22 -4.96 -18.55 -2.96
C ARG A 22 -4.10 -17.92 -4.06
N ILE A 23 -4.71 -17.38 -5.12
CA ILE A 23 -3.98 -16.66 -6.19
C ILE A 23 -3.29 -15.42 -5.61
N VAL A 24 -4.00 -14.60 -4.84
CA VAL A 24 -3.45 -13.40 -4.19
C VAL A 24 -2.27 -13.77 -3.28
N ARG A 25 -2.48 -14.71 -2.35
CA ARG A 25 -1.44 -15.14 -1.41
C ARG A 25 -0.22 -15.69 -2.14
N LYS A 26 -0.40 -16.58 -3.11
CA LYS A 26 0.71 -17.28 -3.78
C LYS A 26 1.51 -16.39 -4.73
N TYR A 27 0.85 -15.52 -5.50
CA TYR A 27 1.50 -14.81 -6.59
C TYR A 27 1.67 -13.30 -6.33
N ILE A 28 0.73 -12.67 -5.62
CA ILE A 28 0.76 -11.22 -5.36
C ILE A 28 1.51 -10.91 -4.06
N ILE A 29 1.35 -11.74 -3.03
CA ILE A 29 1.93 -11.47 -1.70
C ILE A 29 3.25 -12.23 -1.50
N HIS A 30 3.23 -13.55 -1.67
CA HIS A 30 4.33 -14.41 -1.25
C HIS A 30 5.58 -14.34 -2.14
N GLY A 31 6.75 -14.52 -1.52
CA GLY A 31 8.05 -14.68 -2.18
C GLY A 31 8.81 -13.37 -2.41
N ILE A 32 9.98 -13.47 -3.02
CA ILE A 32 10.85 -12.32 -3.31
C ILE A 32 10.24 -11.46 -4.44
N PRO A 33 10.19 -10.12 -4.30
CA PRO A 33 9.77 -9.21 -5.37
C PRO A 33 10.67 -9.26 -6.60
N TYR A 34 10.10 -9.04 -7.78
CA TYR A 34 10.85 -8.94 -9.04
C TYR A 34 12.03 -7.97 -8.93
N VAL A 35 11.82 -6.80 -8.33
CA VAL A 35 12.87 -5.77 -8.16
C VAL A 35 14.06 -6.24 -7.30
N PHE A 36 13.88 -7.29 -6.49
CA PHE A 36 14.93 -7.88 -5.65
C PHE A 36 15.32 -9.30 -6.06
N LYS A 37 14.90 -9.78 -7.25
CA LYS A 37 15.09 -11.17 -7.68
C LYS A 37 16.56 -11.62 -7.67
N ASP A 38 17.48 -10.70 -7.98
CA ASP A 38 18.91 -10.97 -8.08
C ASP A 38 19.67 -10.65 -6.77
N ASN A 39 19.01 -9.97 -5.80
CA ASN A 39 19.60 -9.61 -4.50
C ASN A 39 18.58 -9.77 -3.35
N PRO A 40 18.25 -11.01 -2.93
CA PRO A 40 17.25 -11.25 -1.88
C PRO A 40 17.61 -10.67 -0.50
N ASN A 41 18.90 -10.55 -0.19
CA ASN A 41 19.34 -9.95 1.08
C ASN A 41 18.97 -8.46 1.17
N LEU A 42 19.07 -7.72 0.06
CA LEU A 42 18.64 -6.31 0.04
C LEU A 42 17.14 -6.15 0.28
N TYR A 43 16.33 -7.16 -0.07
CA TYR A 43 14.90 -7.15 0.26
C TYR A 43 14.65 -7.27 1.77
N TYR A 44 15.51 -7.96 2.51
CA TYR A 44 15.45 -7.96 3.97
C TYR A 44 15.77 -6.55 4.50
N ASP A 45 16.93 -5.99 4.12
CA ASP A 45 17.38 -4.68 4.60
C ASP A 45 16.38 -3.55 4.27
N PHE A 46 15.80 -3.57 3.06
CA PHE A 46 14.77 -2.61 2.64
C PHE A 46 13.54 -2.64 3.54
N ARG A 47 13.06 -3.84 3.89
CA ARG A 47 11.91 -3.98 4.80
C ARG A 47 12.27 -3.58 6.22
N GLU A 48 13.46 -3.96 6.68
CA GLU A 48 13.94 -3.65 8.03
C GLU A 48 14.04 -2.13 8.26
N GLN A 49 14.51 -1.37 7.27
CA GLN A 49 14.56 0.09 7.34
C GLN A 49 13.17 0.73 7.53
N ILE A 50 12.16 0.22 6.80
CA ILE A 50 10.76 0.70 6.89
C ILE A 50 10.13 0.27 8.20
N ALA A 51 10.34 -0.99 8.60
CA ALA A 51 9.84 -1.55 9.83
C ALA A 51 10.35 -0.77 11.05
N THR A 52 11.66 -0.47 11.07
CA THR A 52 12.31 0.32 12.13
C THR A 52 11.72 1.73 12.22
N HIS A 53 11.57 2.44 11.10
CA HIS A 53 11.06 3.82 11.11
C HIS A 53 9.62 3.90 11.63
N TRP A 54 8.75 3.00 11.16
CA TRP A 54 7.33 3.01 11.52
C TRP A 54 7.00 2.17 12.76
N HIS A 55 8.01 1.54 13.38
CA HIS A 55 7.87 0.68 14.56
C HIS A 55 6.87 -0.46 14.35
N VAL A 56 6.95 -1.11 13.19
CA VAL A 56 6.11 -2.25 12.79
C VAL A 56 6.95 -3.53 12.64
N GLY A 57 6.34 -4.69 12.54
CA GLY A 57 7.06 -5.94 12.30
C GLY A 57 7.64 -6.01 10.89
N PHE A 58 8.83 -6.60 10.71
CA PHE A 58 9.43 -6.70 9.38
C PHE A 58 8.59 -7.52 8.38
N GLN A 59 7.80 -8.49 8.86
CA GLN A 59 6.90 -9.30 8.05
C GLN A 59 5.66 -8.53 7.59
N GLU A 60 5.39 -7.39 8.24
CA GLU A 60 4.28 -6.48 7.95
C GLU A 60 4.62 -5.45 6.87
N VAL A 61 5.82 -5.52 6.28
CA VAL A 61 6.25 -4.66 5.17
C VAL A 61 6.39 -5.53 3.92
N LEU A 62 5.59 -5.25 2.90
CA LEU A 62 5.56 -5.99 1.64
C LEU A 62 5.76 -5.05 0.44
N ILE A 63 6.39 -5.56 -0.62
CA ILE A 63 6.34 -4.92 -1.93
C ILE A 63 5.30 -5.62 -2.78
N LEU A 64 4.43 -4.81 -3.39
CA LEU A 64 3.31 -5.25 -4.21
C LEU A 64 3.40 -4.58 -5.60
N GLY A 65 2.35 -4.71 -6.41
CA GLY A 65 2.28 -4.06 -7.71
C GLY A 65 3.32 -4.58 -8.71
N SER A 66 3.78 -3.70 -9.59
CA SER A 66 4.73 -4.07 -10.65
C SER A 66 6.12 -4.40 -10.14
N GLY A 67 6.58 -3.78 -9.05
CA GLY A 67 7.86 -4.14 -8.42
C GLY A 67 7.88 -5.58 -7.86
N LYS A 68 6.70 -6.11 -7.50
CA LYS A 68 6.54 -7.51 -7.09
C LYS A 68 6.52 -8.48 -8.26
N LEU A 69 5.75 -8.18 -9.30
CA LEU A 69 5.47 -9.12 -10.38
C LEU A 69 6.39 -8.99 -11.60
N GLY A 70 7.07 -7.86 -11.75
CA GLY A 70 7.82 -7.49 -12.96
C GLY A 70 6.92 -6.89 -14.06
N TYR A 71 5.63 -6.73 -13.79
CA TYR A 71 4.65 -6.12 -14.69
C TYR A 71 3.45 -5.63 -13.90
N SER A 72 2.68 -4.71 -14.48
CA SER A 72 1.38 -4.35 -13.93
C SER A 72 0.31 -5.32 -14.46
N TYR A 73 -0.51 -5.88 -13.58
CA TYR A 73 -1.72 -6.60 -13.99
C TYR A 73 -2.92 -5.67 -14.18
N HIS A 74 -2.84 -4.43 -13.69
CA HIS A 74 -3.84 -3.37 -13.92
C HIS A 74 -3.60 -2.59 -15.21
N LYS A 75 -2.35 -2.38 -15.58
CA LYS A 75 -1.93 -1.66 -16.78
C LYS A 75 -1.33 -2.65 -17.78
N ASN A 76 -1.22 -2.27 -19.05
CA ASN A 76 -0.46 -3.06 -20.01
C ASN A 76 1.01 -2.61 -20.07
N SER A 77 1.69 -2.64 -18.92
CA SER A 77 3.07 -2.16 -18.78
C SER A 77 3.97 -3.17 -18.05
N VAL A 78 5.23 -3.22 -18.48
CA VAL A 78 6.31 -3.99 -17.83
C VAL A 78 6.97 -3.11 -16.77
N PHE A 79 7.55 -3.73 -15.74
CA PHE A 79 8.36 -3.01 -14.76
C PHE A 79 9.65 -2.51 -15.43
N SER A 80 9.93 -1.22 -15.26
CA SER A 80 11.03 -0.47 -15.89
C SER A 80 11.57 0.59 -14.94
N ASP A 81 12.58 1.34 -15.35
CA ASP A 81 13.22 2.40 -14.54
C ASP A 81 12.29 3.56 -14.20
N GLU A 82 11.18 3.71 -14.93
CA GLU A 82 10.12 4.67 -14.66
C GLU A 82 9.03 4.14 -13.72
N SER A 83 9.15 2.90 -13.24
CA SER A 83 8.17 2.29 -12.34
C SER A 83 8.37 2.71 -10.89
N ASP A 84 7.27 2.78 -10.15
CA ASP A 84 7.29 2.96 -8.69
C ASP A 84 7.43 1.60 -7.98
N ILE A 85 8.02 1.60 -6.79
CA ILE A 85 7.95 0.51 -5.82
C ILE A 85 6.79 0.79 -4.88
N ASP A 86 5.77 -0.05 -4.95
CA ASP A 86 4.57 0.06 -4.11
C ASP A 86 4.73 -0.80 -2.86
N VAL A 87 4.88 -0.14 -1.70
CA VAL A 87 4.95 -0.77 -0.39
C VAL A 87 3.57 -0.86 0.24
N ALA A 88 3.24 -2.01 0.82
CA ALA A 88 2.16 -2.14 1.78
C ALA A 88 2.75 -2.35 3.18
N ILE A 89 2.38 -1.48 4.11
CA ILE A 89 2.55 -1.70 5.54
C ILE A 89 1.25 -2.28 6.08
N ILE A 90 1.32 -3.34 6.88
CA ILE A 90 0.16 -4.06 7.41
C ILE A 90 0.27 -4.10 8.93
N ASN A 91 -0.21 -3.07 9.63
CA ASN A 91 -0.06 -3.02 11.07
C ASN A 91 -1.25 -2.35 11.74
N GLN A 92 -1.89 -3.09 12.66
CA GLN A 92 -3.11 -2.65 13.30
C GLN A 92 -2.88 -1.45 14.22
N SER A 93 -1.81 -1.47 15.03
CA SER A 93 -1.53 -0.39 15.98
C SER A 93 -1.21 0.93 15.29
N LEU A 94 -0.42 0.91 14.22
CA LEU A 94 -0.13 2.09 13.41
C LEU A 94 -1.41 2.60 12.72
N PHE A 95 -2.22 1.69 12.18
CA PHE A 95 -3.50 2.05 11.56
C PHE A 95 -4.47 2.71 12.55
N GLU A 96 -4.61 2.16 13.76
CA GLU A 96 -5.42 2.74 14.83
C GLU A 96 -4.87 4.11 15.27
N SER A 97 -3.54 4.31 15.23
CA SER A 97 -2.95 5.61 15.53
C SER A 97 -3.39 6.69 14.52
N PHE A 98 -3.37 6.37 13.21
CA PHE A 98 -3.97 7.26 12.21
C PHE A 98 -5.48 7.44 12.44
N TYR A 99 -6.21 6.38 12.75
CA TYR A 99 -7.65 6.44 13.02
C TYR A 99 -7.98 7.42 14.17
N LEU A 100 -7.18 7.45 15.23
CA LEU A 100 -7.34 8.39 16.33
C LEU A 100 -7.17 9.85 15.89
N GLU A 101 -6.19 10.15 15.03
CA GLU A 101 -6.03 11.48 14.45
C GLU A 101 -7.24 11.90 13.60
N ILE A 102 -7.76 10.98 12.78
CA ILE A 102 -8.99 11.21 11.99
C ILE A 102 -10.18 11.47 12.92
N ARG A 103 -10.33 10.69 13.99
CA ARG A 103 -11.41 10.88 14.98
C ARG A 103 -11.35 12.27 15.60
N ASN A 104 -10.17 12.71 16.02
CA ASN A 104 -9.99 14.04 16.60
C ASN A 104 -10.29 15.13 15.59
N PHE A 105 -9.81 14.98 14.34
CA PHE A 105 -10.10 15.89 13.25
C PHE A 105 -11.62 16.00 12.98
N GLN A 106 -12.33 14.87 12.98
CA GLN A 106 -13.79 14.83 12.80
C GLN A 106 -14.54 15.67 13.86
N TYR A 107 -14.21 15.51 15.15
CA TYR A 107 -14.82 16.32 16.21
C TYR A 107 -14.48 17.82 16.10
N ARG A 108 -13.30 18.16 15.59
CA ARG A 108 -12.93 19.55 15.32
C ARG A 108 -13.75 20.15 14.18
N LEU A 109 -14.08 19.36 13.15
CA LEU A 109 -15.00 19.79 12.09
C LEU A 109 -16.41 20.05 12.65
N GLU A 110 -16.92 19.14 13.48
CA GLU A 110 -18.26 19.23 14.07
C GLU A 110 -18.42 20.42 15.02
N SER A 111 -17.35 20.74 15.77
CA SER A 111 -17.31 21.92 16.65
C SER A 111 -17.01 23.23 15.94
N GLY A 112 -16.72 23.21 14.63
CA GLY A 112 -16.35 24.40 13.85
C GLY A 112 -14.92 24.91 14.10
N LEU A 113 -14.09 24.17 14.84
CA LEU A 113 -12.67 24.45 15.05
C LEU A 113 -11.81 24.15 13.82
N GLU A 114 -12.36 23.40 12.86
CA GLU A 114 -11.80 23.17 11.54
C GLU A 114 -12.90 23.34 10.50
N THR A 115 -12.53 23.80 9.31
CA THR A 115 -13.45 23.93 8.17
C THR A 115 -12.85 23.27 6.94
N LEU A 116 -13.68 22.74 6.06
CA LEU A 116 -13.26 22.20 4.78
C LEU A 116 -13.97 22.93 3.66
N THR A 117 -13.24 23.27 2.61
CA THR A 117 -13.82 23.65 1.32
C THR A 117 -14.63 22.48 0.74
N SER A 118 -15.50 22.75 -0.23
CA SER A 118 -16.27 21.71 -0.91
C SER A 118 -15.38 20.62 -1.55
N HIS A 119 -14.20 21.01 -2.04
CA HIS A 119 -13.23 20.07 -2.61
C HIS A 119 -12.60 19.18 -1.52
N GLU A 120 -12.11 19.78 -0.44
CA GLU A 120 -11.52 19.02 0.68
C GLU A 120 -12.54 18.07 1.32
N LYS A 121 -13.80 18.49 1.46
CA LYS A 121 -14.87 17.63 1.97
C LYS A 121 -15.10 16.40 1.09
N LYS A 122 -15.02 16.56 -0.25
CA LYS A 122 -15.13 15.44 -1.19
C LYS A 122 -13.96 14.46 -1.03
N GLU A 123 -12.73 14.96 -0.96
CA GLU A 123 -11.55 14.12 -0.78
C GLU A 123 -11.54 13.45 0.60
N TYR A 124 -11.99 14.15 1.65
CA TYR A 124 -12.13 13.58 2.99
C TYR A 124 -13.15 12.44 3.04
N ASN A 125 -14.34 12.62 2.45
CA ASN A 125 -15.34 11.54 2.34
C ASN A 125 -14.80 10.33 1.57
N ARG A 126 -14.05 10.58 0.49
CA ARG A 126 -13.37 9.53 -0.26
C ARG A 126 -12.32 8.83 0.62
N PHE A 127 -11.53 9.56 1.38
CA PHE A 127 -10.57 9.00 2.34
C PHE A 127 -11.27 8.11 3.38
N LEU A 128 -12.34 8.58 4.01
CA LEU A 128 -13.14 7.79 4.98
C LEU A 128 -13.65 6.49 4.36
N SER A 129 -14.06 6.51 3.10
CA SER A 129 -14.52 5.29 2.39
C SER A 129 -13.43 4.23 2.22
N TYR A 130 -12.16 4.64 2.10
CA TYR A 130 -11.01 3.72 2.07
C TYR A 130 -10.62 3.29 3.48
N MET A 131 -10.71 4.21 4.44
CA MET A 131 -10.38 3.93 5.82
C MET A 131 -11.30 2.86 6.42
N ILE A 132 -12.60 2.88 6.12
CA ILE A 132 -13.56 1.83 6.51
C ILE A 132 -13.21 0.46 5.89
N LYS A 133 -12.60 0.46 4.70
CA LYS A 133 -12.09 -0.76 4.04
C LYS A 133 -10.75 -1.24 4.63
N GLY A 134 -10.30 -0.66 5.73
CA GLY A 134 -9.04 -1.00 6.38
C GLY A 134 -7.82 -0.57 5.58
N TRP A 135 -7.94 0.43 4.68
CA TRP A 135 -6.83 0.96 3.90
C TRP A 135 -6.68 2.46 4.13
N MET A 136 -5.66 2.85 4.88
CA MET A 136 -5.26 4.25 5.03
C MET A 136 -4.47 4.65 3.78
N ARG A 137 -5.10 5.54 3.00
CA ARG A 137 -4.58 6.09 1.75
C ARG A 137 -3.87 7.42 2.03
N PRO A 138 -2.53 7.48 2.08
CA PRO A 138 -1.81 8.69 2.46
C PRO A 138 -1.94 9.81 1.44
N ASP A 139 -2.14 9.49 0.16
CA ASP A 139 -2.34 10.48 -0.92
C ASP A 139 -3.57 11.36 -0.73
N ILE A 140 -4.60 10.84 -0.05
CA ILE A 140 -5.86 11.55 0.24
C ILE A 140 -6.09 11.76 1.75
N LEU A 141 -5.06 11.54 2.56
CA LEU A 141 -5.09 11.94 3.98
C LEU A 141 -5.29 13.47 4.06
N PRO A 142 -6.18 13.98 4.95
CA PRO A 142 -6.40 15.41 5.07
C PRO A 142 -5.12 16.18 5.40
N ALA A 143 -4.73 17.12 4.55
CA ALA A 143 -3.51 17.92 4.72
C ALA A 143 -3.51 18.79 5.99
N LYS A 144 -4.70 19.05 6.55
CA LYS A 144 -4.86 19.79 7.81
C LYS A 144 -4.46 18.98 9.04
N ILE A 145 -4.29 17.67 8.91
CA ILE A 145 -3.75 16.81 9.97
C ILE A 145 -2.23 16.91 9.92
N THR A 146 -1.65 17.47 10.97
CA THR A 146 -0.21 17.76 11.09
C THR A 146 0.44 16.90 12.18
N GLY A 147 1.76 16.95 12.29
CA GLY A 147 2.52 16.16 13.26
C GLY A 147 2.97 14.81 12.71
N LYS A 148 3.31 13.87 13.62
CA LYS A 148 4.00 12.61 13.28
C LYS A 148 3.20 11.66 12.39
N LEU A 149 1.88 11.78 12.38
CA LEU A 149 0.96 10.96 11.58
C LEU A 149 0.27 11.82 10.52
N SER A 150 1.05 12.72 9.92
CA SER A 150 0.59 13.61 8.87
C SER A 150 0.93 13.06 7.49
N LYS A 151 0.29 13.66 6.48
CA LYS A 151 0.58 13.41 5.07
C LYS A 151 2.05 13.74 4.77
N ASP A 152 2.53 14.87 5.28
CA ASP A 152 3.86 15.38 4.97
C ASP A 152 4.96 14.50 5.56
N GLU A 153 4.82 14.05 6.81
CA GLU A 153 5.76 13.10 7.43
C GLU A 153 5.81 11.79 6.64
N TRP A 154 4.66 11.23 6.27
CA TRP A 154 4.58 10.00 5.48
C TRP A 154 5.33 10.14 4.15
N PHE A 155 5.01 11.17 3.37
CA PHE A 155 5.65 11.37 2.07
C PHE A 155 7.12 11.77 2.18
N SER A 156 7.52 12.51 3.22
CA SER A 156 8.91 12.88 3.46
C SER A 156 9.78 11.65 3.73
N TYR A 157 9.28 10.72 4.55
CA TYR A 157 9.99 9.47 4.80
C TYR A 157 10.18 8.65 3.51
N PHE A 158 9.10 8.35 2.77
CA PHE A 158 9.22 7.53 1.57
C PHE A 158 10.03 8.22 0.45
N LYS A 159 10.01 9.55 0.38
CA LYS A 159 10.91 10.32 -0.49
C LYS A 159 12.38 10.15 -0.08
N SER A 160 12.68 10.08 1.21
CA SER A 160 14.05 9.94 1.71
C SER A 160 14.70 8.60 1.32
N ILE A 161 13.89 7.55 1.19
CA ILE A 161 14.31 6.20 0.75
C ILE A 161 14.00 5.93 -0.72
N SER A 162 13.81 6.98 -1.54
CA SER A 162 13.59 6.87 -2.98
C SER A 162 14.87 7.16 -3.78
N TYR A 163 14.88 6.73 -5.05
CA TYR A 163 15.95 7.00 -6.02
C TYR A 163 17.34 6.56 -5.52
N ASN A 164 18.36 7.39 -5.62
CA ASN A 164 19.74 7.05 -5.26
C ASN A 164 19.95 6.67 -3.78
N ASN A 165 18.97 6.93 -2.90
CA ASN A 165 19.01 6.56 -1.49
C ASN A 165 18.26 5.25 -1.19
N ASN A 166 17.69 4.62 -2.21
CA ASN A 166 16.87 3.43 -2.09
C ASN A 166 17.73 2.16 -2.25
N LEU A 167 17.56 1.21 -1.33
CA LEU A 167 18.19 -0.11 -1.40
C LEU A 167 17.73 -0.96 -2.59
N ALA A 168 16.58 -0.61 -3.19
CA ALA A 168 16.03 -1.27 -4.37
C ALA A 168 16.54 -0.70 -5.70
N GLY A 169 17.42 0.31 -5.69
CA GLY A 169 17.88 1.02 -6.89
C GLY A 169 17.12 2.30 -7.16
N ASN A 170 17.30 2.91 -8.34
CA ASN A 170 16.84 4.27 -8.65
C ASN A 170 15.32 4.40 -8.90
N TYR A 171 14.50 3.89 -7.98
CA TYR A 171 13.05 3.89 -8.05
C TYR A 171 12.45 4.80 -6.98
N LYS A 172 11.33 5.44 -7.34
CA LYS A 172 10.46 6.08 -6.36
C LYS A 172 9.78 5.02 -5.50
N VAL A 173 9.77 5.23 -4.19
CA VAL A 173 9.05 4.39 -3.23
C VAL A 173 7.75 5.08 -2.85
N SER A 174 6.65 4.35 -2.96
CA SER A 174 5.32 4.76 -2.50
C SER A 174 4.83 3.75 -1.48
N ALA A 175 3.95 4.15 -0.57
CA ALA A 175 3.40 3.22 0.41
C ALA A 175 1.95 3.51 0.76
N GLY A 176 1.22 2.45 1.13
CA GLY A 176 -0.07 2.53 1.82
C GLY A 176 -0.06 1.69 3.09
N LEU A 177 -1.04 1.93 3.97
CA LEU A 177 -1.17 1.22 5.24
C LEU A 177 -2.49 0.46 5.30
N PHE A 178 -2.42 -0.85 5.53
CA PHE A 178 -3.56 -1.69 5.80
C PHE A 178 -3.67 -2.00 7.29
N LYS A 179 -4.91 -2.15 7.78
CA LYS A 179 -5.18 -2.46 9.19
C LYS A 179 -4.61 -3.82 9.61
N ASN A 180 -4.82 -4.86 8.80
CA ASN A 180 -4.26 -6.19 9.00
C ASN A 180 -4.29 -6.98 7.68
N PHE A 181 -3.77 -8.21 7.69
CA PHE A 181 -3.72 -9.06 6.50
C PHE A 181 -5.11 -9.35 5.93
N ASP A 182 -6.13 -9.55 6.77
CA ASP A 182 -7.49 -9.83 6.29
C ASP A 182 -8.02 -8.69 5.39
N TYR A 183 -7.86 -7.43 5.81
CA TYR A 183 -8.28 -6.27 5.01
C TYR A 183 -7.49 -6.14 3.70
N MET A 184 -6.16 -6.34 3.76
CA MET A 184 -5.31 -6.28 2.57
C MET A 184 -5.67 -7.39 1.58
N GLU A 185 -5.76 -8.63 2.05
CA GLU A 185 -6.09 -9.80 1.23
C GLU A 185 -7.48 -9.66 0.61
N TYR A 186 -8.46 -9.16 1.37
CA TYR A 186 -9.79 -8.87 0.86
C TYR A 186 -9.75 -7.81 -0.24
N TYR A 187 -8.96 -6.74 -0.07
CA TYR A 187 -8.78 -5.70 -1.08
C TYR A 187 -8.21 -6.28 -2.39
N TYR A 188 -7.10 -7.01 -2.33
CA TYR A 188 -6.48 -7.58 -3.53
C TYR A 188 -7.35 -8.67 -4.18
N THR A 189 -8.03 -9.49 -3.37
CA THR A 189 -8.97 -10.51 -3.86
C THR A 189 -10.10 -9.86 -4.68
N ASN A 190 -10.70 -8.78 -4.19
CA ASN A 190 -11.73 -8.08 -4.94
C ASN A 190 -11.17 -7.26 -6.12
N SER A 191 -9.90 -6.89 -6.07
CA SER A 191 -9.23 -6.22 -7.18
C SER A 191 -9.04 -7.16 -8.38
N ILE A 192 -8.58 -8.39 -8.15
CA ILE A 192 -8.33 -9.36 -9.24
C ILE A 192 -9.62 -9.94 -9.83
N LYS A 193 -10.71 -10.00 -9.07
CA LYS A 193 -12.01 -10.45 -9.59
C LYS A 193 -12.57 -9.58 -10.72
N LYS A 194 -12.12 -8.33 -10.83
CA LYS A 194 -12.54 -7.40 -11.90
C LYS A 194 -12.00 -7.78 -13.29
N PHE A 195 -11.11 -8.76 -13.35
CA PHE A 195 -10.54 -9.28 -14.60
C PHE A 195 -11.21 -10.57 -15.08
N LYS A 196 -12.20 -11.08 -14.36
CA LYS A 196 -13.15 -12.05 -14.88
C LYS A 196 -14.27 -11.32 -15.61
#